data_AF-A0AAW5P3A2-F1
#
_entry.id   AF-A0AAW5P3A2-F1
#
_cell.length_a   1.000
_cell.length_b   1.000
_cell.length_c   1.000
_cell.angle_alpha   90.00
_cell.angle_beta   90.00
_cell.angle_gamma   90.00
#
_symmetry.space_group_name_H-M   'P 1'
#
loop_
_entity.id
_entity.type
_entity.pdbx_description
1 polymer ?
#
loop_
_entity_poly.entity_id
_entity_poly.type
_entity_poly.pdbx_seq_one_letter_code
_entity_poly.pdbx_strand_id
1 'polypeptide(L)'
;MATGAAMISSRLLHALGYNVPQHWLRRVRAGRLVPEPDSGVTQSRVDSLLASAAQRPDGTYRALVTRIPDVERRIGPFQFKGTRADDGNDVFPHEDRRELRGLRIVAAWIHHSKIRPRHTLDVGVRVEGRRFVRHYLTDLHLTLGSAGATPKSEWSGHEHVLELGRIFERIGTLGLSGGDWAEVEPPADPALGRFGIGGFDPQAWRPEWPNLAFQRTTPADAFWAAKKIRNFSREDLRVIVSTANYSSAAVADYMVRTLLARRDAIGQAFLNWGGGLDRFAVRSGRLTFEDLRAAYGQAPDTLRRTVTWRAYDNRADAVSPVLTRMTSSREAVPLPDYSPSYLRASLVTPRAGTTRVYVRQTEQGQASPGGQLRRRVVGVERTAPSTAERP
;
A
#
# COMPACT_ATOMS: atom_id res chain seq x y z
N MET A 1 -10.57 -19.16 7.24
CA MET A 1 -10.24 -18.21 6.17
C MET A 1 -10.63 -16.76 6.51
N ALA A 2 -11.92 -16.36 6.40
CA ALA A 2 -12.37 -14.96 6.50
C ALA A 2 -11.92 -14.20 7.77
N THR A 3 -12.05 -14.84 8.94
CA THR A 3 -11.62 -14.27 10.22
C THR A 3 -10.11 -14.13 10.34
N GLY A 4 -9.32 -14.93 9.60
CA GLY A 4 -7.87 -14.76 9.50
C GLY A 4 -7.50 -13.58 8.62
N ALA A 5 -8.19 -13.45 7.47
CA ALA A 5 -8.02 -12.33 6.55
C ALA A 5 -8.26 -10.98 7.22
N ALA A 6 -9.36 -10.83 7.96
CA ALA A 6 -9.65 -9.59 8.69
C ALA A 6 -8.57 -9.25 9.73
N MET A 7 -8.10 -10.25 10.49
CA MET A 7 -7.09 -10.04 11.53
C MET A 7 -5.75 -9.58 10.97
N ILE A 8 -5.30 -10.19 9.88
CA ILE A 8 -4.04 -9.84 9.20
C ILE A 8 -4.16 -8.48 8.52
N SER A 9 -5.16 -8.33 7.65
CA SER A 9 -5.28 -7.15 6.78
C SER A 9 -5.55 -5.87 7.55
N SER A 10 -6.29 -5.92 8.66
CA SER A 10 -6.47 -4.75 9.54
C SER A 10 -5.11 -4.27 10.09
N ARG A 11 -4.26 -5.18 10.60
CA ARG A 11 -2.97 -4.79 11.16
C ARG A 11 -1.99 -4.27 10.10
N LEU A 12 -1.97 -4.89 8.92
CA LEU A 12 -1.16 -4.41 7.80
C LEU A 12 -1.59 -3.01 7.35
N LEU A 13 -2.90 -2.79 7.17
CA LEU A 13 -3.44 -1.49 6.76
C LEU A 13 -3.23 -0.41 7.82
N HIS A 14 -3.45 -0.74 9.09
CA HIS A 14 -3.19 0.16 10.21
C HIS A 14 -1.71 0.59 10.26
N ALA A 15 -0.78 -0.38 10.17
CA ALA A 15 0.66 -0.09 10.14
C ALA A 15 1.09 0.74 8.92
N LEU A 16 0.35 0.65 7.81
CA LEU A 16 0.56 1.49 6.62
C LEU A 16 -0.02 2.91 6.75
N GLY A 17 -0.84 3.17 7.78
CA GLY A 17 -1.45 4.45 8.09
C GLY A 17 -2.90 4.60 7.60
N TYR A 18 -3.58 3.52 7.21
CA TYR A 18 -5.00 3.57 6.88
C TYR A 18 -5.85 3.40 8.14
N ASN A 19 -6.98 4.11 8.21
CA ASN A 19 -7.95 3.84 9.26
C ASN A 19 -8.70 2.55 8.93
N VAL A 20 -8.72 1.64 9.90
CA VAL A 20 -9.41 0.37 9.83
C VAL A 20 -10.09 0.07 11.17
N PRO A 21 -11.18 -0.71 11.18
CA PRO A 21 -11.76 -1.17 12.41
C PRO A 21 -10.77 -2.02 13.23
N GLN A 22 -10.90 -1.94 14.55
CA GLN A 22 -10.20 -2.83 15.48
C GLN A 22 -10.89 -4.19 15.47
N HIS A 23 -10.09 -5.25 15.37
CA HIS A 23 -10.57 -6.63 15.29
C HIS A 23 -9.99 -7.52 16.38
N TRP A 24 -10.88 -8.31 17.00
CA TRP A 24 -10.54 -9.38 17.94
C TRP A 24 -11.19 -10.69 17.54
N LEU A 25 -10.51 -11.78 17.88
CA LEU A 25 -11.06 -13.12 17.76
C LEU A 25 -11.66 -13.55 19.08
N ARG A 26 -12.88 -14.09 19.02
CA ARG A 26 -13.54 -14.76 20.13
C ARG A 26 -13.93 -16.17 19.73
N ARG A 27 -14.00 -17.04 20.73
CA ARG A 27 -14.59 -18.37 20.60
C ARG A 27 -15.94 -18.33 21.29
N VAL A 28 -16.99 -18.76 20.59
CA VAL A 28 -18.36 -18.67 21.08
C VAL A 28 -19.03 -20.02 20.90
N ARG A 29 -19.77 -20.47 21.91
CA ARG A 29 -20.64 -21.66 21.79
C ARG A 29 -21.97 -21.24 21.19
N ALA A 30 -22.59 -22.10 20.38
CA ALA A 30 -23.87 -21.82 19.72
C ALA A 30 -24.93 -21.28 20.70
N GLY A 31 -25.11 -21.93 21.86
CA GLY A 31 -26.09 -21.51 22.87
C GLY A 31 -25.83 -20.15 23.56
N ARG A 32 -24.74 -19.45 23.24
CA ARG A 32 -24.49 -18.06 23.68
C ARG A 32 -24.90 -17.03 22.64
N LEU A 33 -25.28 -17.45 21.43
CA LEU A 33 -25.75 -16.58 20.35
C LEU A 33 -27.27 -16.55 20.38
N VAL A 34 -27.82 -15.61 21.14
CA VAL A 34 -29.26 -15.37 21.26
C VAL A 34 -29.59 -14.08 20.52
N PRO A 35 -30.56 -14.08 19.59
CA PRO A 35 -31.02 -12.87 18.95
C PRO A 35 -31.53 -11.85 19.97
N GLU A 36 -31.19 -10.59 19.78
CA GLU A 36 -31.78 -9.50 20.56
C GLU A 36 -33.28 -9.38 20.24
N PRO A 37 -34.15 -9.18 21.24
CA PRO A 37 -35.57 -8.91 21.00
C PRO A 37 -35.75 -7.79 19.96
N ASP A 38 -36.73 -7.94 19.08
CA ASP A 38 -37.11 -6.97 18.04
C ASP A 38 -36.03 -6.62 16.99
N SER A 39 -34.88 -7.30 16.99
CA SER A 39 -33.83 -7.13 15.97
C SER A 39 -34.22 -7.66 14.58
N GLY A 40 -35.33 -8.40 14.47
CA GLY A 40 -35.72 -9.14 13.26
C GLY A 40 -34.84 -10.35 12.95
N VAL A 41 -33.85 -10.67 13.79
CA VAL A 41 -33.06 -11.90 13.70
C VAL A 41 -33.76 -13.00 14.47
N THR A 42 -33.99 -14.15 13.83
CA THR A 42 -34.60 -15.33 14.48
C THR A 42 -33.53 -16.32 14.91
N GLN A 43 -33.84 -17.20 15.87
CA GLN A 43 -32.94 -18.28 16.23
C GLN A 43 -32.63 -19.18 15.02
N SER A 44 -33.62 -19.47 14.16
CA SER A 44 -33.39 -20.26 12.95
C SER A 44 -32.39 -19.61 11.98
N ARG A 45 -32.34 -18.27 11.91
CA ARG A 45 -31.33 -17.53 11.12
C ARG A 45 -29.94 -17.68 11.72
N VAL A 46 -29.82 -17.65 13.05
CA VAL A 46 -28.55 -17.92 13.75
C VAL A 46 -28.09 -19.36 13.48
N ASP A 47 -28.98 -20.33 13.62
CA ASP A 47 -28.65 -21.74 13.40
C ASP A 47 -28.24 -22.00 11.94
N SER A 48 -28.94 -21.38 10.98
CA SER A 48 -28.57 -21.44 9.56
C SER A 48 -27.19 -20.85 9.27
N LEU A 49 -26.85 -19.73 9.92
CA LEU A 49 -25.51 -19.14 9.82
C LEU A 49 -24.46 -20.10 10.36
N LEU A 50 -24.71 -20.68 11.55
CA LEU A 50 -23.77 -21.60 12.21
C LEU A 50 -23.59 -22.91 11.44
N ALA A 51 -24.62 -23.39 10.74
CA ALA A 51 -24.52 -24.57 9.88
C ALA A 51 -23.54 -24.38 8.73
N SER A 52 -23.39 -23.15 8.22
CA SER A 52 -22.41 -22.80 7.19
C SER A 52 -21.01 -22.46 7.74
N ALA A 53 -20.90 -22.26 9.07
CA ALA A 53 -19.67 -21.84 9.71
C ALA A 53 -18.82 -23.04 10.13
N ALA A 54 -17.49 -22.90 10.01
CA ALA A 54 -16.57 -23.93 10.49
C ALA A 54 -16.64 -24.06 12.02
N GLN A 55 -17.16 -25.18 12.51
CA GLN A 55 -17.13 -25.56 13.91
C GLN A 55 -15.77 -26.17 14.27
N ARG A 56 -15.26 -25.83 15.46
CA ARG A 56 -14.02 -26.43 15.99
C ARG A 56 -14.31 -27.76 16.70
N PRO A 57 -13.30 -28.62 16.91
CA PRO A 57 -13.49 -29.88 17.63
C PRO A 57 -14.07 -29.74 19.04
N ASP A 58 -13.85 -28.60 19.70
CA ASP A 58 -14.41 -28.28 21.03
C ASP A 58 -15.85 -27.76 21.00
N GLY A 59 -16.51 -27.85 19.84
CA GLY A 59 -17.88 -27.38 19.61
C GLY A 59 -18.03 -25.86 19.50
N THR A 60 -16.93 -25.09 19.59
CA THR A 60 -16.97 -23.63 19.50
C THR A 60 -16.84 -23.12 18.07
N TYR A 61 -17.39 -21.92 17.83
CA TYR A 61 -17.26 -21.17 16.60
C TYR A 61 -16.30 -20.01 16.80
N ARG A 62 -15.54 -19.69 15.75
CA ARG A 62 -14.66 -18.52 15.74
C ARG A 62 -15.43 -17.30 15.26
N ALA A 63 -15.61 -16.32 16.14
CA ALA A 63 -16.25 -15.05 15.86
C ALA A 63 -15.20 -13.93 15.71
N LEU A 64 -15.46 -13.00 14.79
CA LEU A 64 -14.71 -11.76 14.64
C LEU A 64 -15.52 -10.63 15.29
N VAL A 65 -14.95 -10.01 16.32
CA VAL A 65 -15.54 -8.82 16.94
C VAL A 65 -14.89 -7.59 16.34
N THR A 66 -15.71 -6.63 15.93
CA THR A 66 -15.26 -5.41 15.25
C THR A 66 -15.69 -4.18 16.02
N ARG A 67 -14.78 -3.24 16.25
CA ARG A 67 -15.06 -1.95 16.88
C ARG A 67 -14.43 -0.83 16.07
N ILE A 68 -15.14 0.28 15.95
CA ILE A 68 -14.60 1.56 15.48
C ILE A 68 -14.69 2.52 16.67
N PRO A 69 -13.56 2.96 17.24
CA PRO A 69 -13.58 3.88 18.37
C PRO A 69 -13.99 5.30 17.91
N ASP A 70 -14.44 6.10 18.87
CA ASP A 70 -14.63 7.56 18.73
C ASP A 70 -15.61 8.00 17.63
N VAL A 71 -16.64 7.19 17.37
CA VAL A 71 -17.68 7.47 16.39
C VAL A 71 -18.78 8.32 17.03
N GLU A 72 -18.84 9.61 16.68
CA GLU A 72 -20.00 10.46 17.03
C GLU A 72 -21.20 10.13 16.13
N ARG A 73 -20.93 9.86 14.85
CA ARG A 73 -21.96 9.58 13.85
C ARG A 73 -21.42 8.68 12.76
N ARG A 74 -22.19 7.65 12.38
CA ARG A 74 -21.96 6.91 11.13
C ARG A 74 -22.57 7.70 9.99
N ILE A 75 -21.77 8.00 8.97
CA ILE A 75 -22.20 8.85 7.87
C ILE A 75 -22.57 8.01 6.66
N GLY A 76 -21.75 7.01 6.32
CA GLY A 76 -21.97 6.14 5.17
C GLY A 76 -20.66 5.91 4.41
N PRO A 77 -20.68 5.16 3.30
CA PRO A 77 -19.47 4.89 2.51
C PRO A 77 -18.91 6.14 1.84
N PHE A 78 -17.58 6.26 1.78
CA PHE A 78 -16.91 7.27 0.93
C PHE A 78 -16.73 6.77 -0.50
N GLN A 79 -16.61 7.71 -1.43
CA GLN A 79 -16.38 7.45 -2.84
C GLN A 79 -14.89 7.49 -3.18
N PHE A 80 -14.45 6.71 -4.16
CA PHE A 80 -13.09 6.81 -4.69
C PHE A 80 -12.97 7.86 -5.81
N LYS A 81 -13.92 8.78 -5.89
CA LYS A 81 -13.99 9.87 -6.87
C LYS A 81 -14.69 11.10 -6.31
N GLY A 82 -14.42 12.25 -6.91
CA GLY A 82 -14.99 13.55 -6.56
C GLY A 82 -14.66 13.95 -5.14
N THR A 83 -15.33 15.01 -4.68
CA THR A 83 -15.33 15.43 -3.29
C THR A 83 -16.70 15.21 -2.68
N ARG A 84 -16.76 15.33 -1.37
CA ARG A 84 -17.96 15.29 -0.57
C ARG A 84 -18.54 16.70 -0.43
N ALA A 85 -19.65 16.96 -1.12
CA ALA A 85 -20.27 18.29 -1.16
C ALA A 85 -20.75 18.81 0.22
N ASP A 86 -21.02 17.92 1.17
CA ASP A 86 -21.45 18.24 2.55
C ASP A 86 -20.27 18.33 3.56
N ASP A 87 -19.01 18.23 3.12
CA ASP A 87 -17.82 18.40 3.97
C ASP A 87 -16.85 19.44 3.39
N GLY A 88 -16.83 20.64 3.98
CA GLY A 88 -15.92 21.72 3.56
C GLY A 88 -14.43 21.42 3.76
N ASN A 89 -14.06 20.35 4.47
CA ASN A 89 -12.67 19.90 4.57
C ASN A 89 -12.26 18.98 3.41
N ASP A 90 -13.22 18.43 2.65
CA ASP A 90 -12.95 17.54 1.53
C ASP A 90 -12.72 18.32 0.23
N VAL A 91 -11.54 18.95 0.16
CA VAL A 91 -11.19 19.88 -0.94
C VAL A 91 -10.42 19.22 -2.08
N PHE A 92 -9.91 18.01 -1.88
CA PHE A 92 -9.16 17.27 -2.88
C PHE A 92 -10.00 16.11 -3.42
N PRO A 93 -10.28 16.05 -4.73
CA PRO A 93 -10.98 14.91 -5.32
C PRO A 93 -10.33 13.59 -4.90
N HIS A 94 -11.14 12.63 -4.46
CA HIS A 94 -10.66 11.36 -3.91
C HIS A 94 -9.76 10.58 -4.88
N GLU A 95 -10.02 10.68 -6.18
CA GLU A 95 -9.18 10.08 -7.22
C GLU A 95 -7.82 10.76 -7.39
N ASP A 96 -7.66 11.97 -6.83
CA ASP A 96 -6.42 12.75 -6.85
C ASP A 96 -5.62 12.65 -5.53
N ARG A 97 -6.14 11.91 -4.55
CA ARG A 97 -5.50 11.67 -3.24
C ARG A 97 -4.50 10.52 -3.31
N ARG A 98 -3.23 10.80 -3.02
CA ARG A 98 -2.11 9.83 -3.10
C ARG A 98 -2.38 8.56 -2.32
N GLU A 99 -2.97 8.66 -1.13
CA GLU A 99 -3.27 7.52 -0.26
C GLU A 99 -4.33 6.60 -0.87
N LEU A 100 -5.31 7.13 -1.63
CA LEU A 100 -6.31 6.32 -2.31
C LEU A 100 -5.76 5.72 -3.61
N ARG A 101 -4.90 6.45 -4.32
CA ARG A 101 -4.19 5.93 -5.50
C ARG A 101 -3.20 4.83 -5.11
N GLY A 102 -2.34 5.10 -4.12
CA GLY A 102 -1.37 4.15 -3.58
C GLY A 102 -2.00 2.93 -2.90
N LEU A 103 -3.24 3.04 -2.41
CA LEU A 103 -4.02 1.91 -1.91
C LEU A 103 -4.18 0.80 -2.96
N ARG A 104 -4.08 1.09 -4.27
CA ARG A 104 -4.05 0.06 -5.32
C ARG A 104 -2.97 -0.98 -5.04
N ILE A 105 -1.75 -0.55 -4.75
CA ILE A 105 -0.61 -1.46 -4.55
C ILE A 105 -0.75 -2.24 -3.24
N VAL A 106 -1.30 -1.60 -2.22
CA VAL A 106 -1.60 -2.25 -0.94
C VAL A 106 -2.71 -3.28 -1.11
N ALA A 107 -3.79 -2.94 -1.83
CA ALA A 107 -4.87 -3.85 -2.17
C ALA A 107 -4.38 -5.01 -3.04
N ALA A 108 -3.43 -4.79 -3.95
CA ALA A 108 -2.73 -5.85 -4.65
C ALA A 108 -2.01 -6.76 -3.67
N TRP A 109 -1.22 -6.23 -2.72
CA TRP A 109 -0.47 -7.03 -1.75
C TRP A 109 -1.35 -7.99 -0.94
N ILE A 110 -2.44 -7.48 -0.36
CA ILE A 110 -3.37 -8.25 0.49
C ILE A 110 -4.56 -8.81 -0.29
N HIS A 111 -4.53 -8.78 -1.62
CA HIS A 111 -5.59 -9.25 -2.51
C HIS A 111 -6.99 -8.73 -2.15
N HIS A 112 -7.13 -7.42 -1.91
CA HIS A 112 -8.41 -6.77 -1.63
C HIS A 112 -9.20 -6.48 -2.92
N SER A 113 -9.43 -7.52 -3.73
CA SER A 113 -10.04 -7.41 -5.06
C SER A 113 -11.48 -6.91 -5.06
N LYS A 114 -12.22 -7.11 -3.96
CA LYS A 114 -13.62 -6.71 -3.84
C LYS A 114 -13.83 -5.24 -3.45
N ILE A 115 -12.76 -4.47 -3.18
CA ILE A 115 -12.86 -3.10 -2.67
C ILE A 115 -13.76 -2.21 -3.54
N ARG A 116 -14.73 -1.56 -2.90
CA ARG A 116 -15.77 -0.71 -3.50
C ARG A 116 -16.26 0.28 -2.43
N PRO A 117 -16.96 1.36 -2.79
CA PRO A 117 -17.51 2.31 -1.81
C PRO A 117 -18.26 1.61 -0.67
N ARG A 118 -19.10 0.61 -0.95
CA ARG A 118 -19.83 -0.13 0.11
C ARG A 118 -18.96 -0.85 1.15
N HIS A 119 -17.66 -1.03 0.87
CA HIS A 119 -16.67 -1.63 1.78
C HIS A 119 -15.81 -0.55 2.46
N THR A 120 -16.31 0.68 2.50
CA THR A 120 -15.71 1.79 3.22
C THR A 120 -16.76 2.42 4.14
N LEU A 121 -16.29 3.19 5.11
CA LEU A 121 -17.16 3.89 6.04
C LEU A 121 -16.56 5.22 6.48
N ASP A 122 -17.31 6.28 6.27
CA ASP A 122 -17.10 7.57 6.90
C ASP A 122 -17.79 7.62 8.25
N VAL A 123 -17.04 8.11 9.22
CA VAL A 123 -17.53 8.43 10.56
C VAL A 123 -17.16 9.86 10.92
N GLY A 124 -18.07 10.56 11.59
CA GLY A 124 -17.79 11.83 12.22
C GLY A 124 -17.01 11.60 13.51
N VAL A 125 -15.88 12.30 13.66
CA VAL A 125 -15.03 12.25 14.86
C VAL A 125 -14.79 13.64 15.41
N ARG A 126 -14.52 13.72 16.72
CA ARG A 126 -14.08 14.95 17.38
C ARG A 126 -12.72 14.72 18.03
N VAL A 127 -11.76 15.55 17.67
CA VAL A 127 -10.41 15.53 18.24
C VAL A 127 -10.03 16.96 18.59
N GLU A 128 -9.64 17.20 19.84
CA GLU A 128 -9.17 18.52 20.32
C GLU A 128 -10.17 19.66 19.97
N GLY A 129 -11.46 19.41 20.15
CA GLY A 129 -12.54 20.38 19.86
C GLY A 129 -12.86 20.56 18.38
N ARG A 130 -12.12 19.94 17.45
CA ARG A 130 -12.37 20.00 16.01
C ARG A 130 -13.15 18.78 15.54
N ARG A 131 -14.10 18.99 14.61
CA ARG A 131 -14.89 17.93 13.98
C ARG A 131 -14.42 17.72 12.55
N PHE A 132 -14.24 16.47 12.15
CA PHE A 132 -13.90 16.09 10.78
C PHE A 132 -14.41 14.69 10.47
N VAL A 133 -14.45 14.36 9.18
CA VAL A 133 -14.78 13.02 8.71
C VAL A 133 -13.52 12.15 8.69
N ARG A 134 -13.63 10.93 9.22
CA ARG A 134 -12.57 9.92 9.14
C ARG A 134 -13.02 8.77 8.24
N HIS A 135 -12.23 8.50 7.21
CA HIS A 135 -12.46 7.45 6.23
C HIS A 135 -11.87 6.12 6.70
N TYR A 136 -12.71 5.10 6.88
CA TYR A 136 -12.31 3.73 7.24
C TYR A 136 -12.43 2.76 6.06
N LEU A 137 -11.46 1.86 5.92
CA LEU A 137 -11.58 0.67 5.09
C LEU A 137 -12.23 -0.45 5.92
N THR A 138 -13.36 -0.98 5.48
CA THR A 138 -14.13 -2.01 6.18
C THR A 138 -14.13 -3.33 5.39
N ASP A 139 -14.86 -4.33 5.90
CA ASP A 139 -15.03 -5.63 5.24
C ASP A 139 -13.71 -6.34 4.90
N LEU A 140 -12.73 -6.21 5.78
CA LEU A 140 -11.40 -6.78 5.63
C LEU A 140 -11.40 -8.32 5.66
N HIS A 141 -12.53 -8.93 6.03
CA HIS A 141 -12.76 -10.36 5.87
C HIS A 141 -12.88 -10.81 4.40
N LEU A 142 -12.97 -9.87 3.45
CA LEU A 142 -12.97 -10.08 1.99
C LEU A 142 -11.58 -9.90 1.35
N THR A 143 -10.52 -9.94 2.16
CA THR A 143 -9.12 -9.83 1.72
C THR A 143 -8.45 -11.20 1.69
N LEU A 144 -7.17 -11.24 1.29
CA LEU A 144 -6.39 -12.46 1.09
C LEU A 144 -7.16 -13.43 0.19
N GLY A 145 -7.32 -14.69 0.58
CA GLY A 145 -7.99 -15.69 -0.26
C GLY A 145 -9.51 -15.72 -0.09
N SER A 146 -10.07 -14.82 0.72
CA SER A 146 -11.47 -14.86 1.14
C SER A 146 -12.37 -13.96 0.32
N ALA A 147 -13.55 -14.47 0.00
CA ALA A 147 -14.71 -13.72 -0.49
C ALA A 147 -15.85 -13.69 0.55
N GLY A 148 -15.55 -13.94 1.83
CA GLY A 148 -16.54 -14.07 2.89
C GLY A 148 -16.76 -15.53 3.24
N ALA A 149 -17.94 -16.07 2.95
CA ALA A 149 -18.27 -17.48 3.18
C ALA A 149 -17.49 -18.44 2.27
N THR A 150 -17.06 -17.97 1.09
CA THR A 150 -16.36 -18.78 0.07
C THR A 150 -14.98 -18.22 -0.25
N PRO A 151 -14.07 -19.04 -0.80
CA PRO A 151 -12.83 -18.53 -1.40
C PRO A 151 -13.10 -17.56 -2.55
N LYS A 152 -12.10 -16.73 -2.88
CA LYS A 152 -12.17 -15.90 -4.11
C LYS A 152 -12.25 -16.77 -5.36
N SER A 153 -12.87 -16.22 -6.40
CA SER A 153 -12.86 -16.79 -7.76
C SER A 153 -11.46 -16.66 -8.37
N GLU A 154 -11.17 -17.52 -9.35
CA GLU A 154 -9.86 -17.62 -10.03
C GLU A 154 -9.44 -16.33 -10.73
N TRP A 155 -10.37 -15.69 -11.45
CA TRP A 155 -10.15 -14.43 -12.17
C TRP A 155 -9.98 -13.20 -11.25
N SER A 156 -10.22 -13.35 -9.95
CA SER A 156 -10.24 -12.23 -9.01
C SER A 156 -8.83 -11.65 -8.85
N GLY A 157 -8.65 -10.38 -9.22
CA GLY A 157 -7.32 -9.75 -9.27
C GLY A 157 -6.77 -9.60 -10.69
N HIS A 158 -7.38 -10.27 -11.67
CA HIS A 158 -6.95 -10.27 -13.08
C HIS A 158 -7.96 -9.62 -14.01
N GLU A 159 -9.24 -9.56 -13.65
CA GLU A 159 -10.32 -9.04 -14.51
C GLU A 159 -11.35 -8.24 -13.70
N HIS A 160 -12.02 -7.29 -14.34
CA HIS A 160 -13.26 -6.71 -13.83
C HIS A 160 -14.44 -7.66 -14.07
N VAL A 161 -15.48 -7.55 -13.24
CA VAL A 161 -16.71 -8.36 -13.36
C VAL A 161 -17.37 -8.23 -14.73
N LEU A 162 -17.21 -7.07 -15.39
CA LEU A 162 -17.77 -6.82 -16.71
C LEU A 162 -16.70 -6.20 -17.61
N GLU A 163 -16.13 -7.02 -18.50
CA GLU A 163 -15.21 -6.61 -19.57
C GLU A 163 -15.77 -7.15 -20.91
N LEU A 164 -16.58 -6.35 -21.60
CA LEU A 164 -17.25 -6.77 -22.84
C LEU A 164 -16.28 -7.32 -23.89
N GLY A 165 -15.08 -6.73 -24.01
CA GLY A 165 -14.02 -7.22 -24.90
C GLY A 165 -13.57 -8.65 -24.60
N ARG A 166 -13.37 -9.00 -23.31
CA ARG A 166 -13.04 -10.37 -22.88
C ARG A 166 -14.20 -11.34 -23.10
N ILE A 167 -15.44 -10.87 -22.95
CA ILE A 167 -16.63 -11.68 -23.24
C ILE A 167 -16.67 -12.03 -24.72
N PHE A 168 -16.48 -11.06 -25.63
CA PHE A 168 -16.43 -11.31 -27.06
C PHE A 168 -15.24 -12.17 -27.48
N GLU A 169 -14.06 -11.95 -26.89
CA GLU A 169 -12.88 -12.79 -27.11
C GLU A 169 -13.18 -14.25 -26.75
N ARG A 170 -13.71 -14.51 -25.55
CA ARG A 170 -14.06 -15.88 -25.12
C ARG A 170 -15.14 -16.51 -25.98
N ILE A 171 -16.12 -15.74 -26.44
CA ILE A 171 -17.12 -16.25 -27.40
C ILE A 171 -16.41 -16.64 -28.70
N GLY A 172 -15.54 -15.78 -29.23
CA GLY A 172 -14.80 -16.01 -30.47
C GLY A 172 -13.81 -17.18 -30.40
N THR A 173 -13.25 -17.45 -29.22
CA THR A 173 -12.34 -18.60 -29.01
C THR A 173 -13.04 -19.82 -28.41
N LEU A 174 -14.38 -19.85 -28.34
CA LEU A 174 -15.15 -20.93 -27.71
C LEU A 174 -14.69 -21.27 -26.27
N GLY A 175 -14.24 -20.27 -25.51
CA GLY A 175 -13.76 -20.40 -24.15
C GLY A 175 -12.28 -20.80 -24.01
N LEU A 176 -11.56 -21.04 -25.10
CA LEU A 176 -10.14 -21.43 -25.07
C LEU A 176 -9.18 -20.28 -24.68
N SER A 177 -9.60 -19.02 -24.74
CA SER A 177 -8.81 -17.85 -24.31
C SER A 177 -8.85 -17.61 -22.79
N GLY A 178 -8.91 -18.66 -21.98
CA GLY A 178 -8.76 -18.54 -20.52
C GLY A 178 -7.47 -17.78 -20.20
N GLY A 179 -7.52 -16.82 -19.29
CA GLY A 179 -6.28 -16.12 -18.90
C GLY A 179 -5.37 -17.08 -18.12
N ASP A 180 -4.05 -16.84 -18.14
CA ASP A 180 -3.03 -17.65 -17.43
C ASP A 180 -3.36 -17.93 -15.95
N TRP A 181 -4.26 -17.13 -15.35
CA TRP A 181 -4.79 -17.32 -14.01
C TRP A 181 -5.65 -18.59 -13.84
N ALA A 182 -6.19 -19.16 -14.92
CA ALA A 182 -7.02 -20.36 -14.89
C ALA A 182 -6.20 -21.63 -14.58
N GLU A 183 -4.90 -21.60 -14.85
CA GLU A 183 -3.98 -22.70 -14.58
C GLU A 183 -3.35 -22.64 -13.18
N VAL A 184 -3.66 -21.59 -12.40
CA VAL A 184 -3.09 -21.40 -11.06
C VAL A 184 -3.79 -22.30 -10.05
N GLU A 185 -3.07 -23.32 -9.58
CA GLU A 185 -3.56 -24.20 -8.53
C GLU A 185 -3.77 -23.43 -7.20
N PRO A 186 -4.95 -23.55 -6.58
CA PRO A 186 -5.20 -22.94 -5.28
C PRO A 186 -4.43 -23.69 -4.18
N PRO A 187 -4.10 -23.01 -3.07
CA PRO A 187 -3.58 -23.69 -1.88
C PRO A 187 -4.51 -24.81 -1.41
N ALA A 188 -3.93 -25.95 -1.02
CA ALA A 188 -4.70 -27.13 -0.60
C ALA A 188 -5.55 -26.90 0.67
N ASP A 189 -5.07 -26.06 1.61
CA ASP A 189 -5.79 -25.82 2.87
C ASP A 189 -6.89 -24.74 2.70
N PRO A 190 -8.17 -25.06 2.97
CA PRO A 190 -9.28 -24.12 2.79
C PRO A 190 -9.19 -22.89 3.71
N ALA A 191 -8.39 -22.91 4.77
CA ALA A 191 -8.15 -21.75 5.61
C ALA A 191 -7.42 -20.61 4.88
N LEU A 192 -6.70 -20.93 3.79
CA LEU A 192 -5.97 -19.99 2.95
C LEU A 192 -6.85 -19.36 1.87
N GLY A 193 -7.87 -20.09 1.39
CA GLY A 193 -8.64 -19.70 0.20
C GLY A 193 -7.74 -19.59 -1.03
N ARG A 194 -8.11 -18.75 -2.00
CA ARG A 194 -7.30 -18.50 -3.20
C ARG A 194 -6.33 -17.32 -2.99
N PHE A 195 -5.34 -17.53 -2.14
CA PHE A 195 -4.26 -16.55 -1.92
C PHE A 195 -2.91 -17.21 -2.08
N GLY A 196 -2.16 -16.76 -3.08
CA GLY A 196 -0.85 -17.31 -3.41
C GLY A 196 0.02 -16.28 -4.12
N ILE A 197 1.23 -16.71 -4.45
CA ILE A 197 2.15 -15.97 -5.32
C ILE A 197 1.99 -16.36 -6.80
N GLY A 198 1.50 -17.57 -7.09
CA GLY A 198 1.23 -18.02 -8.47
C GLY A 198 0.27 -17.07 -9.18
N GLY A 199 0.64 -16.65 -10.39
CA GLY A 199 -0.12 -15.69 -11.20
C GLY A 199 -0.24 -14.27 -10.62
N PHE A 200 0.52 -13.92 -9.58
CA PHE A 200 0.52 -12.57 -9.04
C PHE A 200 1.48 -11.66 -9.80
N ASP A 201 0.92 -10.78 -10.63
CA ASP A 201 1.62 -9.63 -11.17
C ASP A 201 1.12 -8.34 -10.49
N PRO A 202 1.95 -7.64 -9.71
CA PRO A 202 1.56 -6.38 -9.08
C PRO A 202 1.25 -5.25 -10.06
N GLN A 203 1.81 -5.27 -11.28
CA GLN A 203 1.56 -4.25 -12.31
C GLN A 203 0.22 -4.46 -13.02
N ALA A 204 -0.15 -5.71 -13.31
CA ALA A 204 -1.42 -6.06 -13.92
C ALA A 204 -2.58 -6.19 -12.92
N TRP A 205 -2.30 -6.33 -11.61
CA TRP A 205 -3.36 -6.53 -10.61
C TRP A 205 -4.41 -5.41 -10.66
N ARG A 206 -5.68 -5.82 -10.68
CA ARG A 206 -6.84 -4.93 -10.68
C ARG A 206 -8.00 -5.47 -9.84
N PRO A 207 -8.80 -4.59 -9.20
CA PRO A 207 -9.98 -5.00 -8.44
C PRO A 207 -11.07 -5.52 -9.38
N GLU A 208 -12.01 -6.29 -8.83
CA GLU A 208 -13.17 -6.81 -9.55
C GLU A 208 -14.06 -5.70 -10.12
N TRP A 209 -14.02 -4.50 -9.53
CA TRP A 209 -14.81 -3.35 -9.98
C TRP A 209 -13.90 -2.16 -10.21
N PRO A 210 -14.07 -1.44 -11.33
CA PRO A 210 -13.30 -0.23 -11.60
C PRO A 210 -13.31 0.73 -10.41
N ASN A 211 -12.13 1.23 -10.07
CA ASN A 211 -11.91 2.19 -8.99
C ASN A 211 -11.11 3.35 -9.57
N LEU A 212 -11.67 4.56 -9.58
CA LEU A 212 -11.09 5.70 -10.28
C LEU A 212 -9.75 6.13 -9.67
N ALA A 213 -9.64 6.13 -8.34
CA ALA A 213 -8.36 6.37 -7.67
C ALA A 213 -7.29 5.33 -8.09
N PHE A 214 -7.67 4.06 -8.24
CA PHE A 214 -6.72 3.03 -8.69
C PHE A 214 -6.32 3.22 -10.15
N GLN A 215 -7.24 3.62 -11.02
CA GLN A 215 -6.96 3.91 -12.43
C GLN A 215 -6.04 5.13 -12.59
N ARG A 216 -6.10 6.11 -11.68
CA ARG A 216 -5.23 7.28 -11.68
C ARG A 216 -3.87 7.06 -11.02
N THR A 217 -3.55 5.84 -10.55
CA THR A 217 -2.27 5.54 -9.87
C THR A 217 -1.07 5.98 -10.70
N THR A 218 -0.25 6.87 -10.14
CA THR A 218 0.99 7.33 -10.78
C THR A 218 2.18 6.48 -10.33
N PRO A 219 3.33 6.50 -11.06
CA PRO A 219 4.57 5.87 -10.61
C PRO A 219 5.03 6.35 -9.23
N ALA A 220 4.77 7.62 -8.89
CA ALA A 220 5.14 8.17 -7.59
C ALA A 220 4.29 7.57 -6.44
N ASP A 221 2.99 7.33 -6.67
CA ASP A 221 2.12 6.69 -5.69
C ASP A 221 2.48 5.21 -5.52
N ALA A 222 2.80 4.52 -6.64
CA ALA A 222 3.24 3.13 -6.63
C ALA A 222 4.57 2.95 -5.87
N PHE A 223 5.56 3.81 -6.14
CA PHE A 223 6.82 3.85 -5.40
C PHE A 223 6.58 4.11 -3.90
N TRP A 224 5.73 5.08 -3.56
CA TRP A 224 5.38 5.41 -2.18
C TRP A 224 4.75 4.23 -1.42
N ALA A 225 3.84 3.49 -2.05
CA ALA A 225 3.23 2.32 -1.44
C ALA A 225 4.23 1.15 -1.35
N ALA A 226 4.99 0.89 -2.41
CA ALA A 226 5.95 -0.20 -2.48
C ALA A 226 7.04 -0.08 -1.41
N LYS A 227 7.62 1.11 -1.19
CA LYS A 227 8.62 1.31 -0.13
C LYS A 227 8.07 1.06 1.26
N LYS A 228 6.80 1.42 1.51
CA LYS A 228 6.14 1.15 2.80
C LYS A 228 5.92 -0.36 2.99
N ILE A 229 5.46 -1.05 1.95
CA ILE A 229 5.28 -2.51 1.97
C ILE A 229 6.62 -3.22 2.19
N ARG A 230 7.69 -2.79 1.50
CA ARG A 230 9.03 -3.36 1.65
C ARG A 230 9.65 -3.16 3.03
N ASN A 231 9.16 -2.20 3.82
CA ASN A 231 9.64 -1.95 5.17
C ASN A 231 9.16 -2.99 6.20
N PHE A 232 8.13 -3.79 5.89
CA PHE A 232 7.74 -4.91 6.76
C PHE A 232 8.79 -6.01 6.69
N SER A 233 9.39 -6.37 7.82
CA SER A 233 10.31 -7.51 7.93
C SER A 233 9.55 -8.85 7.93
N ARG A 234 10.29 -9.96 7.79
CA ARG A 234 9.73 -11.30 8.00
C ARG A 234 9.14 -11.45 9.40
N GLU A 235 9.78 -10.84 10.40
CA GLU A 235 9.33 -10.92 11.78
C GLU A 235 8.04 -10.14 12.01
N ASP A 236 7.92 -8.93 11.45
CA ASP A 236 6.67 -8.17 11.50
C ASP A 236 5.50 -8.98 10.91
N LEU A 237 5.74 -9.63 9.77
CA LEU A 237 4.72 -10.45 9.13
C LEU A 237 4.38 -11.70 9.94
N ARG A 238 5.35 -12.35 10.60
CA ARG A 238 5.10 -13.45 11.53
C ARG A 238 4.23 -13.02 12.69
N VAL A 239 4.57 -11.90 13.34
CA VAL A 239 3.80 -11.34 14.44
C VAL A 239 2.38 -11.02 13.99
N ILE A 240 2.20 -10.36 12.84
CA ILE A 240 0.87 -10.04 12.32
C ILE A 240 0.07 -11.31 11.98
N VAL A 241 0.67 -12.29 11.29
CA VAL A 241 0.00 -13.55 10.93
C VAL A 241 -0.36 -14.37 12.16
N SER A 242 0.45 -14.35 13.22
CA SER A 242 0.13 -15.04 14.48
C SER A 242 -1.20 -14.58 15.09
N THR A 243 -1.57 -13.31 14.88
CA THR A 243 -2.85 -12.77 15.39
C THR A 243 -4.08 -13.40 14.71
N ALA A 244 -3.91 -14.02 13.55
CA ALA A 244 -4.94 -14.81 12.90
C ALA A 244 -5.16 -16.17 13.57
N ASN A 245 -4.35 -16.59 14.55
CA ASN A 245 -4.55 -17.80 15.34
C ASN A 245 -5.01 -19.00 14.49
N TYR A 246 -4.25 -19.30 13.44
CA TYR A 246 -4.49 -20.45 12.58
C TYR A 246 -4.27 -21.73 13.40
N SER A 247 -5.10 -22.75 13.17
CA SER A 247 -4.95 -24.03 13.87
C SER A 247 -3.73 -24.83 13.40
N SER A 248 -3.23 -24.56 12.19
CA SER A 248 -2.08 -25.24 11.59
C SER A 248 -0.91 -24.28 11.44
N ALA A 249 0.27 -24.70 11.92
CA ALA A 249 1.52 -23.95 11.73
C ALA A 249 1.88 -23.84 10.24
N ALA A 250 1.62 -24.89 9.46
CA ALA A 250 1.88 -24.89 8.01
C ALA A 250 1.06 -23.82 7.27
N VAL A 251 -0.18 -23.57 7.69
CA VAL A 251 -1.04 -22.49 7.15
C VAL A 251 -0.47 -21.12 7.50
N ALA A 252 -0.04 -20.92 8.74
CA ALA A 252 0.58 -19.67 9.16
C ALA A 252 1.89 -19.40 8.39
N ASP A 253 2.75 -20.42 8.25
CA ASP A 253 4.00 -20.33 7.52
C ASP A 253 3.77 -20.06 6.03
N TYR A 254 2.79 -20.73 5.41
CA TYR A 254 2.39 -20.45 4.03
C TYR A 254 1.97 -18.98 3.88
N MET A 255 1.13 -18.47 4.78
CA MET A 255 0.65 -17.09 4.74
C MET A 255 1.81 -16.09 4.85
N VAL A 256 2.76 -16.32 5.77
CA VAL A 256 3.96 -15.47 5.90
C VAL A 256 4.81 -15.51 4.63
N ARG A 257 5.09 -16.70 4.09
CA ARG A 257 5.86 -16.84 2.85
C ARG A 257 5.19 -16.15 1.67
N THR A 258 3.88 -16.28 1.53
CA THR A 258 3.12 -15.65 0.44
C THR A 258 3.10 -14.12 0.59
N LEU A 259 2.87 -13.59 1.78
CA LEU A 259 2.93 -12.14 2.02
C LEU A 259 4.33 -11.60 1.74
N LEU A 260 5.39 -12.31 2.14
CA LEU A 260 6.78 -11.95 1.81
C LEU A 260 7.04 -11.97 0.30
N ALA A 261 6.63 -13.03 -0.39
CA ALA A 261 6.86 -13.15 -1.83
C ALA A 261 6.14 -12.04 -2.60
N ARG A 262 4.88 -11.74 -2.24
CA ARG A 262 4.12 -10.64 -2.86
C ARG A 262 4.72 -9.27 -2.51
N ARG A 263 5.18 -9.08 -1.26
CA ARG A 263 5.94 -7.89 -0.81
C ARG A 263 7.16 -7.69 -1.70
N ASP A 264 7.86 -8.78 -2.01
CA ASP A 264 9.09 -8.74 -2.76
C ASP A 264 8.88 -8.45 -4.25
N ALA A 265 7.88 -9.07 -4.86
CA ALA A 265 7.42 -8.79 -6.22
C ALA A 265 7.00 -7.32 -6.39
N ILE A 266 6.27 -6.75 -5.42
CA ILE A 266 5.88 -5.34 -5.42
C ILE A 266 7.11 -4.42 -5.37
N GLY A 267 8.10 -4.74 -4.53
CA GLY A 267 9.35 -3.99 -4.51
C GLY A 267 10.04 -4.00 -5.86
N GLN A 268 10.17 -5.19 -6.46
CA GLN A 268 10.80 -5.37 -7.76
C GLN A 268 10.10 -4.56 -8.86
N ALA A 269 8.77 -4.53 -8.84
CA ALA A 269 7.97 -3.85 -9.86
C ALA A 269 8.03 -2.32 -9.78
N PHE A 270 8.16 -1.74 -8.58
CA PHE A 270 7.88 -0.31 -8.39
C PHE A 270 9.01 0.50 -7.74
N LEU A 271 10.01 -0.12 -7.12
CA LEU A 271 11.13 0.62 -6.52
C LEU A 271 12.11 1.20 -7.54
N ASN A 272 11.96 0.91 -8.83
CA ASN A 272 12.84 1.49 -9.86
C ASN A 272 12.65 3.00 -10.06
N TRP A 273 11.51 3.57 -9.67
CA TRP A 273 11.19 4.97 -9.94
C TRP A 273 12.21 5.96 -9.34
N GLY A 274 12.73 6.87 -10.16
CA GLY A 274 13.70 7.89 -9.74
C GLY A 274 15.06 7.34 -9.31
N GLY A 275 15.41 6.11 -9.66
CA GLY A 275 16.67 5.50 -9.25
C GLY A 275 16.59 4.65 -7.98
N GLY A 276 15.40 4.47 -7.41
CA GLY A 276 15.21 3.73 -6.17
C GLY A 276 15.74 4.44 -4.92
N LEU A 277 15.99 5.74 -5.01
CA LEU A 277 16.61 6.49 -3.93
C LEU A 277 15.58 7.08 -2.96
N ASP A 278 15.85 6.97 -1.66
CA ASP A 278 15.03 7.60 -0.62
C ASP A 278 15.82 7.90 0.67
N ARG A 279 15.14 8.23 1.76
CA ARG A 279 15.73 8.55 3.08
C ARG A 279 16.77 9.66 3.05
N PHE A 280 16.54 10.65 2.18
CA PHE A 280 17.41 11.80 2.02
C PHE A 280 17.52 12.60 3.31
N ALA A 281 18.75 12.89 3.72
CA ALA A 281 19.07 13.76 4.85
C ALA A 281 20.38 14.51 4.60
N VAL A 282 20.56 15.65 5.26
CA VAL A 282 21.87 16.30 5.33
C VAL A 282 22.53 15.93 6.65
N ARG A 283 23.72 15.34 6.59
CA ARG A 283 24.52 14.96 7.76
C ARG A 283 25.98 15.28 7.51
N SER A 284 26.61 15.99 8.45
CA SER A 284 28.05 16.30 8.43
C SER A 284 28.55 16.84 7.08
N GLY A 285 27.84 17.84 6.51
CA GLY A 285 28.22 18.45 5.22
C GLY A 285 27.95 17.57 3.99
N ARG A 286 27.22 16.46 4.13
CA ARG A 286 26.90 15.54 3.02
C ARG A 286 25.39 15.38 2.87
N LEU A 287 24.94 15.20 1.64
CA LEU A 287 23.63 14.64 1.36
C LEU A 287 23.73 13.11 1.43
N THR A 288 23.11 12.51 2.44
CA THR A 288 22.99 11.06 2.61
C THR A 288 21.64 10.59 2.09
N PHE A 289 21.58 9.38 1.54
CA PHE A 289 20.36 8.73 1.05
C PHE A 289 20.53 7.21 1.13
N GLU A 290 19.50 6.45 0.77
CA GLU A 290 19.56 5.00 0.64
C GLU A 290 19.14 4.61 -0.78
N ASP A 291 19.88 3.69 -1.39
CA ASP A 291 19.48 2.96 -2.59
C ASP A 291 18.65 1.76 -2.17
N LEU A 292 17.33 1.94 -2.16
CA LEU A 292 16.39 0.91 -1.73
C LEU A 292 16.52 -0.37 -2.58
N ARG A 293 16.93 -0.26 -3.85
CA ARG A 293 17.10 -1.44 -4.71
C ARG A 293 18.33 -2.23 -4.31
N ALA A 294 19.46 -1.56 -4.07
CA ALA A 294 20.67 -2.21 -3.60
C ALA A 294 20.47 -2.83 -2.20
N ALA A 295 19.85 -2.09 -1.28
CA ALA A 295 19.52 -2.56 0.06
C ALA A 295 18.66 -3.84 0.08
N TYR A 296 17.89 -4.09 -0.99
CA TYR A 296 17.06 -5.29 -1.14
C TYR A 296 17.61 -6.31 -2.15
N GLY A 297 18.84 -6.15 -2.64
CA GLY A 297 19.47 -7.06 -3.60
C GLY A 297 18.86 -7.02 -5.01
N GLN A 298 18.14 -5.96 -5.37
CA GLN A 298 17.47 -5.75 -6.67
C GLN A 298 18.32 -4.94 -7.66
N ALA A 299 19.47 -4.47 -7.21
CA ALA A 299 20.49 -3.77 -8.00
C ALA A 299 21.86 -3.96 -7.32
N PRO A 300 22.97 -3.88 -8.06
CA PRO A 300 24.30 -3.85 -7.45
C PRO A 300 24.51 -2.54 -6.68
N ASP A 301 25.12 -2.63 -5.49
CA ASP A 301 25.56 -1.48 -4.67
C ASP A 301 26.69 -0.66 -5.35
N THR A 302 27.34 -1.24 -6.35
CA THR A 302 28.34 -0.57 -7.19
C THR A 302 27.75 0.34 -8.28
N LEU A 303 26.42 0.46 -8.37
CA LEU A 303 25.74 1.27 -9.39
C LEU A 303 26.16 2.74 -9.29
N ARG A 304 26.92 3.20 -10.29
CA ARG A 304 27.40 4.59 -10.37
C ARG A 304 26.30 5.53 -10.84
N ARG A 305 26.19 6.68 -10.18
CA ARG A 305 25.20 7.72 -10.43
C ARG A 305 25.89 9.03 -10.73
N THR A 306 25.36 9.79 -11.68
CA THR A 306 25.81 11.15 -11.94
C THR A 306 25.08 12.11 -11.01
N VAL A 307 25.82 12.86 -10.23
CA VAL A 307 25.30 13.85 -9.28
C VAL A 307 25.70 15.24 -9.75
N THR A 308 24.70 16.08 -9.99
CA THR A 308 24.91 17.47 -10.43
C THR A 308 24.28 18.41 -9.41
N TRP A 309 25.10 19.31 -8.87
CA TRP A 309 24.67 20.38 -7.97
C TRP A 309 24.48 21.69 -8.73
N ARG A 310 23.37 22.38 -8.42
CA ARG A 310 23.07 23.74 -8.89
C ARG A 310 22.48 24.54 -7.73
N ALA A 311 22.64 25.86 -7.74
CA ALA A 311 21.81 26.74 -6.93
C ALA A 311 20.39 26.74 -7.52
N TYR A 312 19.38 26.86 -6.65
CA TYR A 312 17.98 26.87 -7.04
C TYR A 312 17.30 28.16 -6.58
N ASP A 313 16.59 28.82 -7.48
CA ASP A 313 15.76 29.97 -7.18
C ASP A 313 14.30 29.54 -7.11
N ASN A 314 13.72 29.53 -5.89
CA ASN A 314 12.32 29.15 -5.70
C ASN A 314 11.33 30.14 -6.32
N ARG A 315 11.70 31.42 -6.51
CA ARG A 315 10.78 32.43 -7.07
C ARG A 315 10.68 32.30 -8.58
N ALA A 316 11.82 32.05 -9.23
CA ALA A 316 11.89 31.92 -10.68
C ALA A 316 11.72 30.47 -11.18
N ASP A 317 11.62 29.49 -10.28
CA ASP A 317 11.70 28.05 -10.58
C ASP A 317 12.88 27.72 -11.52
N ALA A 318 14.03 28.33 -11.24
CA ALA A 318 15.20 28.31 -12.11
C ALA A 318 16.41 27.71 -11.40
N VAL A 319 17.35 27.20 -12.19
CA VAL A 319 18.65 26.72 -11.68
C VAL A 319 19.80 27.48 -12.30
N SER A 320 20.85 27.69 -11.51
CA SER A 320 22.12 28.24 -11.97
C SER A 320 22.83 27.30 -12.97
N PRO A 321 23.95 27.77 -13.58
CA PRO A 321 24.96 26.86 -14.13
C PRO A 321 25.40 25.80 -13.11
N VAL A 322 26.02 24.73 -13.60
CA VAL A 322 26.51 23.62 -12.76
C VAL A 322 27.57 24.15 -11.79
N LEU A 323 27.32 23.96 -10.49
CA LEU A 323 28.29 24.27 -9.44
C LEU A 323 29.32 23.15 -9.31
N THR A 324 28.83 21.91 -9.28
CA THR A 324 29.68 20.72 -9.18
C THR A 324 29.00 19.56 -9.87
N ARG A 325 29.77 18.73 -10.57
CA ARG A 325 29.33 17.47 -11.13
C ARG A 325 30.29 16.37 -10.71
N MET A 326 29.76 15.24 -10.28
CA MET A 326 30.55 14.08 -9.86
C MET A 326 29.83 12.79 -10.20
N THR A 327 30.57 11.69 -10.17
CA THR A 327 30.02 10.34 -10.24
C THR A 327 30.27 9.64 -8.91
N SER A 328 29.24 9.00 -8.36
CA SER A 328 29.33 8.29 -7.08
C SER A 328 28.49 7.03 -7.11
N SER A 329 29.03 5.92 -6.62
CA SER A 329 28.23 4.76 -6.16
C SER A 329 27.88 4.85 -4.68
N ARG A 330 28.51 5.78 -3.93
CA ARG A 330 28.27 5.96 -2.50
C ARG A 330 26.93 6.63 -2.27
N GLU A 331 26.23 6.17 -1.23
CA GLU A 331 24.99 6.69 -0.66
C GLU A 331 25.15 8.01 0.14
N ALA A 332 26.31 8.66 0.02
CA ALA A 332 26.58 9.94 0.63
C ALA A 332 27.47 10.79 -0.29
N VAL A 333 27.02 11.99 -0.62
CA VAL A 333 27.71 12.92 -1.53
C VAL A 333 27.99 14.24 -0.84
N PRO A 334 29.18 14.84 -1.02
CA PRO A 334 29.49 16.13 -0.40
C PRO A 334 28.57 17.22 -0.93
N LEU A 335 28.16 18.13 -0.04
CA LEU A 335 27.55 19.39 -0.43
C LEU A 335 28.63 20.30 -1.04
N PRO A 336 28.28 21.18 -2.00
CA PRO A 336 29.20 22.22 -2.44
C PRO A 336 29.58 23.15 -1.29
N ASP A 337 30.84 23.60 -1.26
CA ASP A 337 31.37 24.58 -0.30
C ASP A 337 30.83 26.02 -0.54
N TYR A 338 29.86 26.15 -1.45
CA TYR A 338 29.25 27.42 -1.85
C TYR A 338 28.02 27.75 -0.99
N SER A 339 27.70 29.03 -0.81
CA SER A 339 26.69 29.54 0.14
C SER A 339 25.35 30.01 -0.46
N PRO A 340 24.73 29.37 -1.48
CA PRO A 340 23.38 29.73 -1.86
C PRO A 340 22.37 29.19 -0.83
N SER A 341 21.32 29.96 -0.57
CA SER A 341 20.26 29.60 0.39
C SER A 341 19.52 28.30 0.03
N TYR A 342 19.49 27.96 -1.26
CA TYR A 342 18.87 26.75 -1.79
C TYR A 342 19.75 26.07 -2.83
N LEU A 343 19.88 24.76 -2.69
CA LEU A 343 20.62 23.88 -3.58
C LEU A 343 19.69 22.81 -4.13
N ARG A 344 19.95 22.39 -5.37
CA ARG A 344 19.33 21.21 -5.96
C ARG A 344 20.42 20.22 -6.37
N ALA A 345 20.34 19.00 -5.83
CA ALA A 345 21.08 17.86 -6.33
C ALA A 345 20.22 17.09 -7.33
N SER A 346 20.71 16.89 -8.55
CA SER A 346 20.13 15.94 -9.50
C SER A 346 20.97 14.67 -9.50
N LEU A 347 20.39 13.55 -9.04
CA LEU A 347 20.99 12.23 -9.02
C LEU A 347 20.40 11.40 -10.17
N VAL A 348 21.18 11.21 -11.22
CA VAL A 348 20.81 10.41 -12.39
C VAL A 348 21.31 8.98 -12.19
N THR A 349 20.37 8.04 -12.09
CA THR A 349 20.65 6.61 -11.96
C THR A 349 20.44 5.94 -13.32
N PRO A 350 21.46 5.28 -13.90
CA PRO A 350 21.35 4.65 -15.21
C PRO A 350 20.15 3.70 -15.30
N ARG A 351 19.33 3.85 -16.35
CA ARG A 351 18.12 3.04 -16.61
C ARG A 351 17.05 3.04 -15.50
N ALA A 352 17.21 3.88 -14.48
CA ALA A 352 16.31 3.94 -13.33
C ALA A 352 15.74 5.34 -13.08
N GLY A 353 16.23 6.36 -13.78
CA GLY A 353 15.67 7.71 -13.75
C GLY A 353 16.45 8.69 -12.91
N THR A 354 15.80 9.82 -12.61
CA THR A 354 16.44 10.93 -11.92
C THR A 354 15.69 11.23 -10.62
N THR A 355 16.43 11.40 -9.53
CA THR A 355 15.91 12.04 -8.30
C THR A 355 16.50 13.44 -8.17
N ARG A 356 15.65 14.44 -8.00
CA ARG A 356 16.04 15.81 -7.65
C ARG A 356 15.77 16.03 -6.17
N VAL A 357 16.78 16.47 -5.44
CA VAL A 357 16.70 16.74 -4.00
C VAL A 357 16.95 18.22 -3.76
N TYR A 358 16.00 18.87 -3.11
CA TYR A 358 16.07 20.28 -2.78
C TYR A 358 16.53 20.43 -1.33
N VAL A 359 17.60 21.19 -1.13
CA VAL A 359 18.25 21.42 0.16
C VAL A 359 18.21 22.91 0.46
N ARG A 360 17.75 23.27 1.67
CA ARG A 360 17.66 24.65 2.15
C ARG A 360 18.63 24.88 3.30
N GLN A 361 19.28 26.04 3.32
CA GLN A 361 19.99 26.55 4.49
C GLN A 361 19.01 27.04 5.55
N THR A 362 19.11 26.51 6.77
CA THR A 362 18.12 26.74 7.84
C THR A 362 18.54 27.81 8.85
N GLU A 363 19.85 28.01 9.03
CA GLU A 363 20.40 29.07 9.90
C GLU A 363 21.56 29.75 9.17
N GLN A 364 21.51 31.08 9.09
CA GLN A 364 22.73 31.88 9.06
C GLN A 364 23.18 31.93 10.53
N GLY A 365 23.98 30.96 10.97
CA GLY A 365 24.68 31.14 12.24
C GLY A 365 25.42 32.47 12.15
N GLN A 366 25.26 33.35 13.14
CA GLN A 366 26.08 34.56 13.24
C GLN A 366 27.53 34.18 12.95
N ALA A 367 28.20 35.04 12.17
CA ALA A 367 29.59 34.91 11.75
C ALA A 367 30.55 34.78 12.94
N SER A 368 30.57 33.61 13.57
CA SER A 368 31.65 33.16 14.42
C SER A 368 32.62 32.39 13.51
N PRO A 369 33.93 32.67 13.57
CA PRO A 369 34.92 31.87 12.86
C PRO A 369 34.75 30.40 13.25
N GLY A 370 34.34 29.55 12.29
CA GLY A 370 34.08 28.13 12.52
C GLY A 370 32.61 27.69 12.58
N GLY A 371 31.63 28.58 12.39
CA GLY A 371 30.21 28.22 12.36
C GLY A 371 29.83 27.37 11.13
N GLN A 372 29.41 26.12 11.33
CA GLN A 372 28.92 25.26 10.23
C GLN A 372 27.52 25.70 9.76
N LEU A 373 27.37 25.94 8.45
CA LEU A 373 26.07 26.18 7.82
C LEU A 373 25.14 24.97 8.01
N ARG A 374 24.02 25.16 8.72
CA ARG A 374 23.00 24.11 8.85
C ARG A 374 22.10 24.08 7.62
N ARG A 375 21.93 22.88 7.06
CA ARG A 375 21.11 22.62 5.88
C ARG A 375 20.19 21.43 6.11
N ARG A 376 19.02 21.42 5.48
CA ARG A 376 18.07 20.30 5.50
C ARG A 376 17.46 20.04 4.13
N VAL A 377 17.04 18.80 3.89
CA VAL A 377 16.21 18.46 2.73
C VAL A 377 14.81 19.04 2.92
N VAL A 378 14.28 19.70 1.89
CA VAL A 378 12.96 20.35 1.90
C VAL A 378 12.03 19.85 0.79
N GLY A 379 12.57 19.13 -0.20
CA GLY A 379 11.77 18.59 -1.29
C GLY A 379 12.51 17.46 -2.02
N VAL A 380 11.74 16.53 -2.59
CA VAL A 380 12.26 15.45 -3.43
C VAL A 380 11.31 15.25 -4.60
N GLU A 381 11.86 15.26 -5.81
CA GLU A 381 11.13 14.97 -7.05
C GLU A 381 11.81 13.81 -7.78
N ARG A 382 11.02 13.05 -8.53
CA ARG A 382 11.49 11.86 -9.25
C ARG A 382 10.92 11.87 -10.65
N THR A 383 11.71 11.44 -11.61
CA THR A 383 11.28 11.21 -12.99
C THR A 383 11.70 9.83 -13.46
N ALA A 384 11.03 9.37 -14.51
CA ALA A 384 11.35 8.13 -15.21
C ALA A 384 12.81 8.14 -15.70
N PRO A 385 13.37 6.98 -16.07
CA PRO A 385 14.53 6.95 -16.96
C PRO A 385 14.23 7.86 -18.15
N SER A 386 15.16 8.75 -18.51
CA SER A 386 15.11 9.33 -19.85
C SER A 386 15.13 8.14 -20.79
N THR A 387 14.11 8.00 -21.64
CA THR A 387 14.22 7.11 -22.80
C THR A 387 15.44 7.60 -23.56
N ALA A 388 16.56 6.89 -23.44
CA ALA A 388 17.54 6.95 -24.50
C ALA A 388 16.75 6.53 -25.74
N GLU A 389 16.74 7.37 -26.77
CA GLU A 389 16.32 6.95 -28.11
C GLU A 389 16.91 5.55 -28.33
N ARG A 390 16.04 4.58 -28.61
CA ARG A 390 16.53 3.27 -29.05
C ARG A 390 17.41 3.57 -30.28
N PRO A 391 18.65 3.07 -30.33
CA PRO A 391 19.46 3.21 -31.53
C PRO A 391 18.75 2.60 -32.74
#